data_AF-V5IGU7-F1
#
_entry.id   AF-V5IGU7-F1
#
_cell.length_a   1.000
_cell.length_b   1.000
_cell.length_c   1.000
_cell.angle_alpha   90.00
_cell.angle_beta   90.00
_cell.angle_gamma   90.00
#
_symmetry.space_group_name_H-M   'P 1'
#
loop_
_entity.id
_entity.type
_entity.pdbx_description
1 polymer ?
#
loop_
_entity_poly.entity_id
_entity_poly.type
_entity_poly.pdbx_seq_one_letter_code
_entity_poly.pdbx_strand_id
1 'polypeptide(L)'
;GHVPSTLLIQDPVAENLLSSFLRSTTVFKNAGDYIQAKDTYHVESFNNTMLIYIDKRVHYMDRSYSLRQGLAVLDWNEHVGRQYTSTYFVEDAC
;
A
#
# COMPACT_ATOMS: atom_id res chain seq x y z
N GLY A 1 -14.83 9.44 -0.12
CA GLY A 1 -13.78 8.76 0.67
C GLY A 1 -13.95 9.16 2.11
N HIS A 2 -13.81 8.22 3.06
CA HIS A 2 -13.89 8.56 4.48
C HIS A 2 -12.67 9.42 4.85
N VAL A 3 -12.91 10.72 5.10
CA VAL A 3 -11.87 11.61 5.63
C VAL A 3 -11.71 11.24 7.10
N PRO A 4 -10.53 10.76 7.54
CA PRO A 4 -10.31 10.48 8.95
C PRO A 4 -10.45 11.79 9.70
N SER A 5 -11.52 11.94 10.47
CA SER A 5 -11.66 13.08 11.38
C SER A 5 -10.62 12.93 12.49
N THR A 6 -9.91 13.99 12.82
CA THR A 6 -9.04 14.12 14.00
C THR A 6 -9.83 14.18 15.31
N LEU A 7 -10.87 13.34 15.43
CA LEU A 7 -11.63 13.20 16.67
C LEU A 7 -10.74 12.49 17.68
N LEU A 8 -10.25 13.27 18.65
CA LEU A 8 -9.51 12.76 19.79
C LEU A 8 -10.46 11.97 20.69
N ILE A 9 -10.03 10.77 21.10
CA ILE A 9 -10.76 9.97 22.09
C ILE A 9 -10.71 10.73 23.42
N GLN A 10 -11.88 11.12 23.94
CA GLN A 10 -11.99 11.85 25.21
C GLN A 10 -12.33 10.95 26.40
N ASP A 11 -12.92 9.78 26.15
CA ASP A 11 -13.31 8.84 27.20
C ASP A 11 -12.11 7.98 27.64
N PRO A 12 -11.68 8.05 28.91
CA PRO A 12 -10.56 7.27 29.42
C PRO A 12 -10.81 5.76 29.39
N VAL A 13 -12.07 5.32 29.39
CA VAL A 13 -12.41 3.88 29.24
C VAL A 13 -12.15 3.43 27.81
N ALA A 14 -12.59 4.21 26.83
CA ALA A 14 -12.34 3.94 25.42
C ALA A 14 -10.84 3.95 25.09
N GLU A 15 -10.07 4.87 25.67
CA GLU A 15 -8.61 4.90 25.55
C GLU A 15 -7.96 3.63 26.08
N ASN A 16 -8.37 3.17 27.28
CA ASN A 16 -7.85 1.95 27.88
C ASN A 16 -8.19 0.70 27.06
N LEU A 17 -9.40 0.62 26.52
CA LEU A 17 -9.82 -0.49 25.65
C LEU A 17 -8.99 -0.52 24.36
N LEU A 18 -8.82 0.63 23.70
CA LEU A 18 -8.01 0.74 22.48
C LEU A 18 -6.54 0.39 22.75
N SER A 19 -5.97 0.93 23.83
CA SER A 19 -4.58 0.66 24.21
C SER A 19 -4.35 -0.82 24.51
N SER A 20 -5.28 -1.45 25.24
CA SER A 20 -5.24 -2.88 25.55
C SER A 20 -5.34 -3.73 24.27
N PHE A 21 -6.24 -3.36 23.37
CA PHE A 21 -6.38 -4.02 22.07
C PHE A 21 -5.09 -3.89 21.25
N LEU A 22 -4.55 -2.67 21.08
CA LEU A 22 -3.31 -2.44 20.34
C LEU A 22 -2.15 -3.28 20.88
N ARG A 23 -1.97 -3.32 22.20
CA ARG A 23 -0.94 -4.14 22.88
C ARG A 23 -1.16 -5.64 22.72
N SER A 24 -2.41 -6.06 22.49
CA SER A 24 -2.72 -7.47 22.23
C SER A 24 -2.31 -7.94 20.83
N THR A 25 -2.15 -7.01 19.87
CA THR A 25 -1.83 -7.33 18.47
C THR A 25 -0.42 -7.91 18.32
N THR A 26 -0.26 -8.81 17.35
CA THR A 26 1.04 -9.40 16.99
C THR A 26 2.04 -8.33 16.54
N VAL A 27 1.57 -7.31 15.83
CA VAL A 27 2.40 -6.20 15.37
C VAL A 27 3.00 -5.45 16.55
N PHE A 28 2.22 -5.18 17.60
CA PHE A 28 2.73 -4.51 18.79
C PHE A 28 3.68 -5.41 19.60
N LYS A 29 3.34 -6.71 19.75
CA LYS A 29 4.16 -7.67 20.50
C LYS A 29 5.51 -7.97 19.84
N ASN A 30 5.52 -8.03 18.51
CA ASN A 30 6.69 -8.39 17.71
C ASN A 30 7.10 -7.23 16.79
N ALA A 31 7.07 -6.00 17.28
CA ALA A 31 7.29 -4.80 16.45
C ALA A 31 8.60 -4.83 15.65
N GLY A 32 9.64 -5.49 16.19
CA GLY A 32 10.92 -5.69 15.51
C GLY A 32 10.82 -6.38 14.15
N ASP A 33 9.90 -7.33 14.01
CA ASP A 33 9.68 -8.10 12.78
C ASP A 33 9.07 -7.25 11.66
N TYR A 34 8.44 -6.13 12.02
CA TYR A 34 7.70 -5.25 11.10
C TYR A 34 8.44 -3.94 10.79
N ILE A 35 9.68 -3.77 11.27
CA ILE A 35 10.47 -2.54 11.05
C ILE A 35 10.62 -2.25 9.54
N GLN A 36 10.80 -3.30 8.73
CA GLN A 36 10.96 -3.16 7.28
C GLN A 36 9.62 -3.07 6.52
N ALA A 37 8.49 -3.37 7.18
CA ALA A 37 7.16 -3.36 6.57
C ALA A 37 6.50 -1.96 6.59
N LYS A 38 7.21 -0.93 7.05
CA LYS A 38 6.65 0.41 7.22
C LYS A 38 6.55 1.20 5.91
N ASP A 39 7.36 0.86 4.91
CA ASP A 39 7.41 1.57 3.63
C ASP A 39 7.45 0.58 2.45
N THR A 40 6.40 -0.23 2.35
CA THR A 40 6.25 -1.23 1.28
C THR A 40 5.68 -0.63 0.00
N TYR A 41 5.35 0.66 -0.03
CA TYR A 41 4.69 1.31 -1.17
C TYR A 41 5.41 1.09 -2.50
N HIS A 42 6.74 1.27 -2.51
CA HIS A 42 7.53 1.04 -3.71
C HIS A 42 7.53 -0.43 -4.16
N VAL A 43 7.57 -1.36 -3.20
CA VAL A 43 7.53 -2.80 -3.49
C VAL A 43 6.16 -3.21 -4.03
N GLU A 44 5.08 -2.70 -3.42
CA GLU A 44 3.70 -2.98 -3.84
C GLU A 44 3.39 -2.37 -5.21
N SER A 45 3.79 -1.12 -5.45
CA SER A 45 3.63 -0.48 -6.77
C SER A 45 4.42 -1.22 -7.85
N PHE A 46 5.63 -1.67 -7.55
CA PHE A 46 6.42 -2.49 -8.49
C PHE A 46 5.71 -3.79 -8.83
N ASN A 47 5.21 -4.51 -7.82
CA ASN A 47 4.46 -5.75 -8.02
C ASN A 47 3.19 -5.51 -8.84
N ASN A 48 2.49 -4.39 -8.62
CA ASN A 48 1.32 -4.02 -9.42
C ASN A 48 1.69 -3.77 -10.89
N THR A 49 2.75 -3.01 -11.16
CA THR A 49 3.22 -2.80 -12.54
C THR A 49 3.64 -4.11 -13.19
N MET A 50 4.38 -4.98 -12.49
CA MET A 50 4.75 -6.31 -12.98
C MET A 50 3.54 -7.13 -13.41
N LEU A 51 2.44 -7.10 -12.63
CA LEU A 51 1.22 -7.85 -12.93
C LEU A 51 0.45 -7.33 -14.16
N ILE A 52 0.64 -6.07 -14.57
CA ILE A 52 0.07 -5.54 -15.82
C ILE A 52 0.68 -6.25 -17.04
N TYR A 53 1.99 -6.48 -17.00
CA TYR A 53 2.72 -7.08 -18.13
C TYR A 53 2.83 -8.60 -18.03
N ILE A 54 2.87 -9.14 -16.81
CA ILE A 54 3.05 -10.56 -16.49
C ILE A 54 1.91 -11.00 -15.56
N ASP A 55 0.79 -11.42 -16.15
CA ASP A 55 -0.29 -11.99 -15.37
C ASP A 55 0.16 -13.34 -14.76
N LYS A 56 -0.01 -13.48 -13.44
CA LYS A 56 0.34 -14.70 -12.69
C LYS A 56 -0.36 -15.97 -13.16
N ARG A 57 -1.47 -15.84 -13.90
CA ARG A 57 -2.30 -16.95 -14.39
C ARG A 57 -1.91 -17.41 -15.79
N VAL A 58 -1.02 -16.67 -16.46
CA VAL A 58 -0.60 -16.98 -17.83
C VAL A 58 0.85 -17.49 -17.79
N HIS A 59 1.06 -18.67 -18.36
CA HIS A 59 2.40 -19.19 -18.53
C HIS A 59 3.04 -18.57 -19.77
N TYR A 60 4.01 -17.68 -19.55
CA TYR A 60 4.83 -17.10 -20.62
C TYR A 60 6.09 -17.93 -20.81
N MET A 61 6.44 -18.25 -22.06
CA MET A 61 7.74 -18.85 -22.37
C MET A 61 8.87 -17.85 -22.07
N ASP A 62 10.07 -18.36 -21.79
CA ASP A 62 11.21 -17.61 -21.26
C ASP A 62 11.45 -16.26 -21.95
N ARG A 63 11.50 -16.26 -23.30
CA ARG A 63 11.75 -15.03 -24.07
C ARG A 63 10.66 -13.98 -23.87
N SER A 64 9.40 -14.40 -23.87
CA SER A 64 8.26 -13.49 -23.68
C SER A 64 8.18 -13.00 -22.24
N TYR A 65 8.52 -13.86 -21.27
CA TYR A 65 8.59 -13.49 -19.87
C TYR A 65 9.67 -12.42 -19.65
N SER A 66 10.89 -12.64 -20.13
CA SER A 66 12.01 -11.68 -19.99
C SER A 66 11.71 -10.34 -20.65
N LEU A 67 11.09 -10.34 -21.85
CA LEU A 67 10.70 -9.11 -22.53
C LEU A 67 9.68 -8.31 -21.70
N ARG A 68 8.62 -8.98 -21.21
CA ARG A 68 7.55 -8.35 -20.42
C ARG A 68 8.06 -7.83 -19.08
N GLN A 69 8.96 -8.57 -18.44
CA GLN A 69 9.64 -8.15 -17.23
C GLN A 69 10.45 -6.87 -17.47
N GLY A 70 11.21 -6.82 -18.57
CA GLY A 70 11.96 -5.63 -18.95
C GLY A 70 11.06 -4.41 -19.17
N LEU A 71 9.94 -4.59 -19.87
CA LEU A 71 8.96 -3.51 -20.09
C LEU A 71 8.34 -3.01 -18.78
N ALA A 72 7.95 -3.91 -17.88
CA ALA A 72 7.40 -3.55 -16.58
C ALA A 72 8.40 -2.76 -15.73
N VAL A 73 9.68 -3.14 -15.75
CA VAL A 73 10.74 -2.42 -15.04
C VAL A 73 10.95 -1.02 -15.61
N LEU A 74 10.96 -0.87 -16.93
CA LEU A 74 11.10 0.44 -17.58
C LEU A 74 9.92 1.36 -17.23
N ASP A 75 8.68 0.85 -17.36
CA ASP A 75 7.47 1.60 -17.04
C ASP A 75 7.44 2.02 -15.56
N TRP A 76 7.75 1.11 -14.64
CA TRP A 76 7.78 1.45 -13.23
C TRP A 76 8.86 2.49 -12.90
N ASN A 77 10.08 2.35 -13.45
CA ASN A 77 11.16 3.30 -13.20
C ASN A 77 10.85 4.72 -13.72
N GLU A 78 10.08 4.83 -14.81
CA GLU A 78 9.67 6.13 -15.35
C GLU A 78 8.63 6.83 -14.48
N HIS A 79 7.77 6.06 -13.81
CA HIS A 79 6.60 6.58 -13.10
C HIS A 79 6.71 6.56 -11.57
N VAL A 80 7.65 5.80 -11.00
CA VAL A 80 7.81 5.68 -9.55
C VAL A 80 8.11 7.04 -8.92
N GLY A 81 7.37 7.37 -7.86
CA GLY A 81 7.56 8.62 -7.11
C GLY A 81 7.06 9.89 -7.84
N ARG A 82 6.40 9.75 -9.00
CA ARG A 82 5.79 10.88 -9.69
C ARG A 82 4.68 11.50 -8.83
N GLN A 83 4.66 12.82 -8.72
CA GLN A 83 3.57 13.54 -8.06
C GLN A 83 2.26 13.32 -8.83
N TYR A 84 1.16 13.16 -8.09
CA TYR A 84 -0.16 13.08 -8.70
C TYR A 84 -0.50 14.41 -9.38
N THR A 85 -1.00 14.34 -10.61
CA THR A 85 -1.51 15.51 -11.34
C THR A 85 -3.04 15.56 -11.33
N SER A 86 -3.71 14.48 -10.92
CA SER A 86 -5.16 14.41 -10.80
C SER A 86 -5.63 15.00 -9.48
N THR A 87 -6.44 16.05 -9.53
CA THR A 87 -7.24 16.53 -8.41
C THR A 87 -8.66 16.01 -8.55
N TYR A 88 -9.26 15.56 -7.44
CA TYR A 88 -10.66 15.15 -7.40
C TYR A 88 -11.38 16.09 -6.44
N PHE A 89 -12.42 16.77 -6.93
CA PHE A 89 -13.30 17.57 -6.09
C PHE A 89 -14.39 16.64 -5.57
N VAL A 90 -14.50 16.53 -4.24
CA VAL A 90 -15.63 15.86 -3.61
C VAL A 90 -16.70 16.93 -3.44
N GLU A 91 -17.78 16.86 -4.22
CA GLU A 91 -18.98 17.63 -3.91
C GLU A 91 -19.58 17.04 -2.63
N ASP A 92 -19.72 17.87 -1.59
CA ASP A 92 -20.40 17.49 -0.37
C ASP A 92 -21.84 17.09 -0.74
N ALA A 93 -22.21 15.84 -0.46
CA ALA A 93 -23.58 15.39 -0.60
C ALA A 93 -24.43 16.12 0.45
N CYS A 94 -25.30 17.03 -0.02
CA CYS A 94 -26.30 17.73 0.78
C CYS A 94 -27.21 16.80 1.59
#